data_AF-A0A6H5GX11-F1
#
_entry.id   AF-A0A6H5GX11-F1
#
_cell.length_a   1.000
_cell.length_b   1.000
_cell.length_c   1.000
_cell.angle_alpha   90.00
_cell.angle_beta   90.00
_cell.angle_gamma   90.00
#
_symmetry.space_group_name_H-M   'P 1'
#
loop_
_entity.id
_entity.type
_entity.pdbx_description
1 polymer ?
#
loop_
_entity_poly.entity_id
_entity_poly.type
_entity_poly.pdbx_seq_one_letter_code
_entity_poly.pdbx_strand_id
1 'polypeptide(L)' 'MEALPRSSAVVLDAVPVFLEKLQAIQCMDVAEQSLTALEMLSRRHSKAILQA' A
#
# COMPACT_ATOMS: atom_id res chain seq x y z
N MET A 1 0.94 -16.58 16.41
CA MET A 1 1.18 -15.69 15.24
C MET A 1 0.29 -16.20 14.13
N GLU A 2 -0.86 -15.57 13.92
CA GLU A 2 -1.78 -15.95 12.83
C GLU A 2 -1.00 -15.82 11.52
N ALA A 3 -0.85 -16.95 10.81
CA ALA A 3 -0.12 -16.97 9.55
C ALA A 3 -0.89 -16.11 8.55
N LEU A 4 -0.36 -14.92 8.26
CA LEU A 4 -0.89 -14.07 7.21
C LEU A 4 -0.88 -14.85 5.89
N PRO A 5 -1.89 -14.66 5.03
CA PRO A 5 -1.88 -15.30 3.71
C PRO A 5 -0.59 -14.89 2.97
N ARG A 6 0.02 -15.82 2.23
CA ARG A 6 1.29 -15.58 1.49
C ARG A 6 1.23 -14.33 0.60
N SER A 7 0.04 -13.97 0.12
CA SER A 7 -0.21 -12.74 -0.64
C SER A 7 0.02 -11.46 0.18
N SER A 8 -0.22 -11.46 1.49
CA SER A 8 0.06 -10.29 2.35
C SER A 8 1.55 -9.95 2.36
N ALA A 9 2.45 -10.93 2.38
CA ALA A 9 3.89 -10.65 2.32
C ALA A 9 4.28 -9.98 0.98
N VAL A 10 3.76 -10.49 -0.13
CA VAL A 10 4.00 -9.91 -1.47
C VAL A 10 3.43 -8.50 -1.59
N VAL A 11 2.26 -8.24 -1.01
CA VAL A 11 1.65 -6.90 -0.99
C VAL A 11 2.53 -5.92 -0.21
N LEU A 12 3.11 -6.34 0.91
CA LEU A 12 4.01 -5.50 1.71
C LEU A 12 5.29 -5.14 0.96
N ASP A 13 5.90 -6.12 0.28
CA ASP A 13 7.10 -5.89 -0.54
C ASP A 13 6.84 -4.91 -1.70
N ALA A 14 5.59 -4.83 -2.17
CA ALA A 14 5.18 -3.91 -3.23
C ALA A 14 4.85 -2.49 -2.74
N VAL A 15 4.69 -2.25 -1.43
CA VAL A 15 4.29 -0.93 -0.88
C VAL A 15 5.29 0.17 -1.24
N PRO A 16 6.62 0.02 -1.07
CA PRO A 16 7.57 1.09 -1.41
C PRO A 16 7.48 1.50 -2.88
N VAL A 17 7.44 0.51 -3.79
CA VAL A 17 7.31 0.75 -5.24
C VAL A 17 5.96 1.40 -5.58
N PHE A 18 4.89 1.04 -4.87
CA PHE A 18 3.59 1.67 -5.02
C PHE A 18 3.64 3.15 -4.61
N LEU A 19 4.26 3.49 -3.48
CA LEU A 19 4.40 4.87 -3.00
C LEU A 19 5.22 5.74 -3.97
N GLU A 20 6.31 5.21 -4.52
CA GLU A 20 7.08 5.89 -5.57
C GLU A 20 6.23 6.19 -6.80
N LYS A 21 5.46 5.20 -7.27
CA LYS A 21 4.59 5.37 -8.44
C LYS A 21 3.45 6.36 -8.16
N LEU A 22 2.92 6.37 -6.94
CA LEU A 22 1.84 7.26 -6.54
C LEU A 22 2.26 8.74 -6.66
N GLN A 23 3.51 9.08 -6.31
CA GLN A 23 4.03 10.45 -6.44
C GLN A 23 4.11 10.96 -7.88
N ALA A 24 4.22 10.06 -8.86
CA ALA A 24 4.26 10.40 -10.27
C ALA A 24 2.87 10.60 -10.90
N ILE A 25 1.79 10.28 -10.18
CA ILE A 25 0.42 10.39 -10.68
C ILE A 25 0.02 11.87 -10.74
N GLN A 26 -0.27 12.37 -11.95
CA GLN A 26 -0.72 13.74 -12.18
C GLN A 26 -2.25 13.88 -12.24
N CYS A 27 -2.96 12.78 -12.52
CA CYS A 27 -4.41 12.76 -12.54
C CYS A 27 -4.94 12.65 -11.11
N MET A 28 -5.64 13.70 -10.65
CA MET A 28 -6.13 13.81 -9.27
C MET A 28 -7.02 12.63 -8.87
N ASP A 29 -7.97 12.24 -9.73
CA ASP A 29 -8.90 11.13 -9.44
C ASP A 29 -8.16 9.79 -9.25
N VAL A 30 -7.10 9.56 -10.02
CA VAL A 30 -6.29 8.33 -9.93
C VAL A 30 -5.44 8.35 -8.67
N ALA A 31 -4.92 9.52 -8.27
CA ALA A 31 -4.18 9.67 -7.02
C ALA A 31 -5.09 9.41 -5.81
N GLU A 32 -6.30 9.97 -5.81
CA GLU A 32 -7.28 9.77 -4.75
C GLU A 32 -7.64 8.29 -4.60
N GLN A 33 -8.01 7.62 -5.71
CA GLN A 33 -8.33 6.18 -5.69
C GLN A 33 -7.16 5.33 -5.18
N SER A 34 -5.92 5.68 -5.56
CA SER A 34 -4.72 5.00 -5.09
C SER A 34 -4.51 5.19 -3.59
N LEU A 35 -4.75 6.40 -3.06
CA LEU A 35 -4.66 6.70 -1.63
C LEU A 35 -5.75 5.98 -0.82
N THR A 36 -6.99 5.89 -1.33
CA THR A 36 -8.06 5.11 -0.69
C THR A 36 -7.71 3.63 -0.61
N ALA A 37 -7.14 3.06 -1.69
CA ALA A 37 -6.66 1.68 -1.67
C ALA A 37 -5.53 1.47 -0.63
N LEU A 38 -4.61 2.43 -0.53
CA LEU A 38 -3.54 2.42 0.48
C LEU A 38 -4.11 2.48 1.91
N GLU A 39 -5.15 3.29 2.14
CA GLU A 39 -5.85 3.34 3.43
C GLU A 39 -6.47 1.98 3.80
N MET A 40 -7.09 1.29 2.84
CA MET A 40 -7.65 -0.04 3.07
C MET A 40 -6.58 -1.06 3.46
N LEU A 41 -5.38 -0.97 2.86
CA LEU A 41 -4.25 -1.82 3.20
C LEU A 41 -3.66 -1.48 4.58
N SER A 42 -3.59 -0.19 4.92
CA SER A 42 -3.00 0.28 6.20
C SER A 42 -3.78 -0.21 7.42
N ARG A 43 -5.10 -0.38 7.30
CA ARG A 43 -5.94 -0.95 8.38
C ARG A 43 -5.50 -2.34 8.83
N ARG A 44 -4.89 -3.12 7.94
CA ARG A 44 -4.43 -4.49 8.22
C ARG A 44 -2.91 -4.60 8.37
N HIS A 45 -2.16 -3.59 7.91
CA HIS A 45 -0.71 -3.65 7.74
C HIS A 45 0.04 -2.37 8.18
N SER A 46 -0.57 -1.55 9.05
CA SER A 46 -0.10 -0.21 9.44
C SER A 46 1.39 -0.11 9.75
N LYS A 47 1.94 -1.05 10.54
CA LYS A 47 3.37 -1.04 10.90
C LYS A 47 4.30 -1.19 9.71
N ALA A 48 3.96 -2.04 8.76
CA ALA A 48 4.79 -2.30 7.59
C ALA A 48 4.72 -1.13 6.59
N ILE A 49 3.56 -0.48 6.45
CA ILE A 49 3.41 0.71 5.59
C ILE A 49 4.16 1.92 6.18
N LEU A 50 4.16 2.09 7.50
CA LEU A 50 4.92 3.17 8.15
C LEU A 50 6.45 2.99 8.08
N GLN A 51 6.92 1.78 7.79
CA GLN A 51 8.34 1.45 7.65
C GLN A 51 8.80 1.33 6.20
N ALA A 52 7.89 1.52 5.24
CA ALA A 52 8.11 1.40 3.80
C ALA A 52 8.69 2.69 3.18
#